data_AF-A0A8H7XIE7-F1
#
_entry.id   AF-A0A8H7XIE7-F1
#
_cell.length_a   1.000
_cell.length_b   1.000
_cell.length_c   1.000
_cell.angle_alpha   90.00
_cell.angle_beta   90.00
_cell.angle_gamma   90.00
#
_symmetry.space_group_name_H-M   'P 1'
#
loop_
_entity.id
_entity.type
_entity.pdbx_description
1 polymer ?
#
loop_
_entity_poly.entity_id
_entity_poly.type
_entity_poly.pdbx_seq_one_letter_code
_entity_poly.pdbx_strand_id
1 'polypeptide(L)'
;MAPPLDDHLDVNPAMSLDDCKGEIFQLYIVENQTLTKVMERIQEAYNVTATAAIYKARLEKWGFHKNTKRRDVLAILREKKLRELTGNESAFFIRNRPVDLEKIEKFRKRDRIEPIEQSINPRRLQELPSLDQRPEVRQSKLSQVQFQARELVSKTPPASPIQRLLSSPRQWRVPEKLFYDVDLYIKGSFESGEWRFNGNELIIESSKSQPAERNALHAFLGGLDTGCRYFAAGKADVGGLHWRGAFREIDNIVQGTYHDILPNVIQKVNDLNDGNHRPAAVMLTKYVAESSAARRSTGHATTAIFKALAEADIDQMKELERVIMTQFTELFELYLGSRCYNSFVMKMNLARRRLFRGKLLRDCLPDLSALDITFGLTNRRPLDVIRLQIEVLWHRKMYADVVTQALVLLERAEMIENDEWQRLYFLIKSWYYLGSAQSRLGNHHAAMNDLSDFLVAEEAFCRIDQTGLFNPEKIEILEVLQDLATMKAQYSEAAGWHAQRMLLVERLAALDEGV
;
A
#
# COMPACT_ATOMS: atom_id res chain seq x y z
N MET A 1 -34.15 -35.75 33.92
CA MET A 1 -34.36 -35.83 32.47
C MET A 1 -34.69 -34.42 32.00
N ALA A 2 -33.68 -33.69 31.54
CA ALA A 2 -33.84 -32.37 30.95
C ALA A 2 -34.08 -32.53 29.42
N PRO A 3 -34.87 -31.65 28.79
CA PRO A 3 -35.18 -31.75 27.36
C PRO A 3 -33.96 -31.36 26.51
N PRO A 4 -33.91 -31.79 25.24
CA PRO A 4 -32.76 -31.54 24.37
C PRO A 4 -32.71 -30.05 23.97
N LEU A 5 -31.51 -29.49 24.06
CA LEU A 5 -31.16 -28.18 23.51
C LEU A 5 -31.34 -28.23 21.99
N ASP A 6 -32.18 -27.30 21.52
CA ASP A 6 -32.49 -27.07 20.13
C ASP A 6 -31.24 -26.56 19.40
N ASP A 7 -30.97 -27.20 18.27
CA ASP A 7 -29.83 -27.00 17.39
C ASP A 7 -30.11 -25.73 16.58
N HIS A 8 -29.76 -24.56 17.12
CA HIS A 8 -29.84 -23.31 16.38
C HIS A 8 -28.76 -23.26 15.31
N LEU A 9 -29.14 -23.80 14.16
CA LEU A 9 -28.64 -23.55 12.80
C LEU A 9 -27.72 -22.32 12.70
N ASP A 10 -26.46 -22.59 12.37
CA ASP A 10 -25.50 -21.66 11.79
C ASP A 10 -26.12 -20.88 10.63
N VAL A 11 -26.58 -19.66 10.90
CA VAL A 11 -26.92 -18.69 9.85
C VAL A 11 -25.62 -18.06 9.40
N ASN A 12 -24.96 -18.69 8.44
CA ASN A 12 -23.93 -18.03 7.63
C ASN A 12 -24.60 -16.79 7.00
N PRO A 13 -24.16 -15.55 7.31
CA PRO A 13 -24.85 -14.35 6.83
C PRO A 13 -24.83 -14.35 5.30
N ALA A 14 -26.00 -14.34 4.68
CA ALA A 14 -26.15 -14.40 3.23
C ALA A 14 -25.28 -13.31 2.56
N MET A 15 -24.35 -13.73 1.70
CA MET A 15 -23.47 -12.80 0.99
C MET A 15 -24.30 -11.82 0.14
N SER A 16 -23.92 -10.56 0.18
CA SER A 16 -24.53 -9.49 -0.61
C SER A 16 -23.75 -9.22 -1.88
N LEU A 17 -24.33 -8.46 -2.82
CA LEU A 17 -23.58 -8.00 -3.99
C LEU A 17 -22.40 -7.09 -3.64
N ASP A 18 -22.48 -6.35 -2.53
CA ASP A 18 -21.37 -5.52 -2.07
C ASP A 18 -20.19 -6.39 -1.58
N ASP A 19 -20.48 -7.61 -1.12
CA ASP A 19 -19.46 -8.60 -0.72
C ASP A 19 -18.76 -9.21 -1.93
N CYS A 20 -19.50 -9.46 -3.01
CA CYS A 20 -18.95 -9.98 -4.28
C CYS A 20 -18.36 -8.89 -5.19
N LYS A 21 -18.20 -7.65 -4.71
CA LYS A 21 -17.81 -6.50 -5.53
C LYS A 21 -16.50 -6.71 -6.29
N GLY A 22 -15.48 -7.30 -5.65
CA GLY A 22 -14.19 -7.58 -6.28
C GLY A 22 -14.28 -8.59 -7.42
N GLU A 23 -15.03 -9.66 -7.21
CA GLU A 23 -15.26 -10.67 -8.24
C GLU A 23 -16.07 -10.10 -9.41
N ILE A 24 -17.10 -9.29 -9.11
CA ILE A 24 -17.87 -8.60 -10.14
C ILE A 24 -16.97 -7.65 -10.94
N PHE A 25 -16.04 -6.93 -10.30
CA PHE A 25 -15.07 -6.09 -11.00
C PHE A 25 -14.20 -6.92 -11.96
N GLN A 26 -13.63 -8.02 -11.48
CA GLN A 26 -12.78 -8.89 -12.28
C GLN A 26 -13.52 -9.43 -13.51
N LEU A 27 -14.71 -10.02 -13.30
CA LEU A 27 -15.49 -10.61 -14.40
C LEU A 27 -16.02 -9.53 -15.37
N TYR A 28 -16.53 -8.42 -14.85
CA TYR A 28 -17.19 -7.40 -15.66
C TYR A 28 -16.21 -6.47 -16.36
N ILE A 29 -15.18 -5.96 -15.67
CA ILE A 29 -14.25 -4.96 -16.21
C ILE A 29 -13.03 -5.64 -16.83
N VAL A 30 -12.34 -6.50 -16.09
CA VAL A 30 -11.04 -7.06 -16.51
C VAL A 30 -11.23 -8.13 -17.58
N GLU A 31 -12.09 -9.13 -17.33
CA GLU A 31 -12.39 -10.22 -18.26
C GLU A 31 -13.42 -9.84 -19.34
N ASN A 32 -14.01 -8.64 -19.23
CA ASN A 32 -14.99 -8.10 -20.16
C ASN A 32 -16.22 -9.01 -20.40
N GLN A 33 -16.68 -9.77 -19.40
CA GLN A 33 -17.82 -10.68 -19.53
C GLN A 33 -19.18 -9.96 -19.57
N THR A 34 -20.18 -10.54 -20.25
CA THR A 34 -21.54 -9.96 -20.32
C THR A 34 -22.19 -9.96 -18.94
N LEU A 35 -23.12 -9.02 -18.69
CA LEU A 35 -23.79 -8.93 -17.39
C LEU A 35 -24.51 -10.25 -17.03
N THR A 36 -25.14 -10.91 -18.00
CA THR A 36 -25.78 -12.22 -17.79
C THR A 36 -24.81 -13.27 -17.28
N LYS A 37 -23.62 -13.38 -17.91
CA LYS A 37 -22.60 -14.35 -17.51
C LYS A 37 -22.00 -14.04 -16.14
N VAL A 38 -21.83 -12.75 -15.82
CA VAL A 38 -21.41 -12.31 -14.48
C VAL A 38 -22.46 -12.74 -13.44
N MET A 39 -23.75 -12.51 -13.70
CA MET A 39 -24.82 -12.92 -12.79
C MET A 39 -24.85 -14.43 -12.57
N GLU A 40 -24.72 -15.22 -13.63
CA GLU A 40 -24.63 -16.69 -13.55
C GLU A 40 -23.46 -17.12 -12.66
N ARG A 41 -22.25 -16.60 -12.91
CA ARG A 41 -21.07 -16.96 -12.11
C ARG A 41 -21.18 -16.57 -10.64
N ILE A 42 -21.70 -15.38 -10.34
CA ILE A 42 -21.87 -14.93 -8.95
C ILE A 42 -22.94 -15.75 -8.23
N GLN A 43 -24.00 -16.15 -8.94
CA GLN A 43 -25.02 -17.04 -8.39
C GLN A 43 -24.46 -18.44 -8.15
N GLU A 44 -23.70 -19.00 -9.09
CA GLU A 44 -23.05 -20.32 -8.95
C GLU A 44 -22.04 -20.36 -7.80
N ALA A 45 -21.20 -19.33 -7.68
CA ALA A 45 -20.10 -19.32 -6.72
C ALA A 45 -20.51 -18.91 -5.30
N TYR A 46 -21.46 -17.97 -5.17
CA TYR A 46 -21.79 -17.36 -3.86
C TYR A 46 -23.28 -17.46 -3.50
N ASN A 47 -24.09 -18.13 -4.32
CA ASN A 47 -25.54 -18.26 -4.13
C ASN A 47 -26.28 -16.92 -3.97
N VAL A 48 -25.73 -15.84 -4.53
CA VAL A 48 -26.33 -14.50 -4.47
C VAL A 48 -27.27 -14.31 -5.66
N THR A 49 -28.58 -14.24 -5.38
CA THR A 49 -29.61 -13.99 -6.40
C THR A 49 -30.06 -12.53 -6.40
N ALA A 50 -29.89 -11.85 -7.52
CA ALA A 50 -30.34 -10.47 -7.70
C ALA A 50 -30.75 -10.20 -9.14
N THR A 51 -31.69 -9.28 -9.36
CA THR A 51 -32.16 -8.94 -10.71
C THR A 51 -31.10 -8.12 -11.46
N ALA A 52 -31.14 -8.17 -12.80
CA ALA A 52 -30.25 -7.37 -13.64
C ALA A 52 -30.36 -5.85 -13.37
N ALA A 53 -31.52 -5.37 -12.91
CA ALA A 53 -31.71 -3.98 -12.51
C ALA A 53 -30.88 -3.62 -11.26
N ILE A 54 -30.84 -4.51 -10.26
CA ILE A 54 -30.02 -4.34 -9.05
C ILE A 54 -28.54 -4.33 -9.43
N TYR A 55 -28.08 -5.26 -10.28
CA TYR A 55 -26.70 -5.27 -10.77
C TYR A 55 -26.34 -3.97 -11.49
N LYS A 56 -27.18 -3.48 -12.41
CA LYS A 56 -26.93 -2.20 -13.11
C LYS A 56 -26.82 -1.03 -12.14
N ALA A 57 -27.71 -0.96 -11.14
CA ALA A 57 -27.66 0.06 -10.11
C ALA A 57 -26.38 -0.02 -9.27
N ARG A 58 -25.91 -1.24 -8.95
CA ARG A 58 -24.66 -1.47 -8.22
C ARG A 58 -23.43 -1.11 -9.04
N LEU A 59 -23.38 -1.51 -10.32
CA LEU A 59 -22.30 -1.13 -11.23
C LEU A 59 -22.18 0.39 -11.38
N GLU A 60 -23.32 1.10 -11.47
CA GLU A 60 -23.32 2.57 -11.50
C GLU A 60 -22.83 3.16 -10.16
N LYS A 61 -23.32 2.63 -9.03
CA LYS A 61 -22.88 3.04 -7.68
C LYS A 61 -21.38 2.85 -7.47
N TRP A 62 -20.80 1.76 -8.00
CA TRP A 62 -19.37 1.47 -7.89
C TRP A 62 -18.53 2.16 -8.97
N GLY A 63 -19.14 2.83 -9.95
CA GLY A 63 -18.42 3.48 -11.07
C GLY A 63 -17.82 2.49 -12.08
N PHE A 64 -18.34 1.27 -12.16
CA PHE A 64 -17.86 0.23 -13.06
C PHE A 64 -18.45 0.45 -14.46
N HIS A 65 -17.64 1.04 -15.34
CA HIS A 65 -18.03 1.31 -16.72
C HIS A 65 -17.10 0.60 -17.69
N LYS A 66 -17.66 -0.30 -18.53
CA LYS A 66 -16.93 -1.02 -19.59
C LYS A 66 -16.45 -0.13 -20.73
N ASN A 67 -17.29 0.85 -21.11
CA ASN A 67 -17.08 1.63 -22.31
C ASN A 67 -16.79 3.08 -21.96
N THR A 68 -15.74 3.60 -22.58
CA THR A 68 -15.45 5.03 -22.64
C THR A 68 -16.59 5.75 -23.37
N LYS A 69 -17.20 6.76 -22.76
CA LYS A 69 -18.30 7.51 -23.39
C LYS A 69 -17.78 8.24 -24.64
N ARG A 70 -18.60 8.33 -25.71
CA ARG A 70 -18.25 9.01 -26.98
C ARG A 70 -17.68 10.42 -26.80
N ARG A 71 -18.22 11.17 -25.83
CA ARG A 71 -17.74 12.52 -25.45
C ARG A 71 -16.30 12.50 -24.94
N ASP A 72 -15.94 11.49 -24.16
CA ASP A 72 -14.62 11.37 -23.55
C ASP A 72 -13.58 10.91 -24.61
N VAL A 73 -13.97 10.01 -25.54
CA VAL A 73 -13.18 9.63 -26.73
C VAL A 73 -12.88 10.85 -27.62
N LEU A 74 -13.87 11.71 -27.88
CA LEU A 74 -13.71 12.94 -28.66
C LEU A 74 -12.75 13.94 -28.00
N ALA A 75 -12.77 14.02 -26.67
CA ALA A 75 -11.85 14.87 -25.91
C ALA A 75 -10.40 14.37 -26.03
N ILE A 76 -10.17 13.06 -25.97
CA ILE A 76 -8.83 12.51 -26.20
C ILE A 76 -8.36 12.77 -27.63
N LEU A 77 -9.18 12.52 -28.64
CA LEU A 77 -8.76 12.74 -30.04
C LEU A 77 -8.37 14.20 -30.31
N ARG A 78 -9.05 15.16 -29.65
CA ARG A 78 -8.68 16.59 -29.65
C ARG A 78 -7.32 16.83 -29.01
N GLU A 79 -7.15 16.34 -27.80
CA GLU A 79 -5.93 16.55 -27.00
C GLU A 79 -4.72 15.86 -27.64
N LYS A 80 -4.90 14.68 -28.22
CA LYS A 80 -3.88 13.94 -28.95
C LYS A 80 -3.34 14.73 -30.13
N LYS A 81 -4.22 15.27 -30.97
CA LYS A 81 -3.83 16.09 -32.12
C LYS A 81 -3.13 17.39 -31.70
N LEU A 82 -3.60 18.03 -30.61
CA LEU A 82 -2.96 19.22 -30.07
C LEU A 82 -1.53 18.93 -29.61
N ARG A 83 -1.29 17.75 -29.03
CA ARG A 83 0.02 17.35 -28.50
C ARG A 83 0.99 16.83 -29.56
N GLU A 84 0.49 16.11 -30.57
CA GLU A 84 1.25 15.73 -31.77
C GLU A 84 1.84 16.97 -32.48
N LEU A 85 1.11 18.09 -32.49
CA LEU A 85 1.58 19.36 -33.02
C LEU A 85 2.66 20.05 -32.15
N THR A 86 2.77 19.67 -30.87
CA THR A 86 3.75 20.24 -29.91
C THR A 86 4.93 19.31 -29.61
N GLY A 87 4.98 18.12 -30.24
CA GLY A 87 6.11 17.18 -30.11
C GLY A 87 6.22 16.44 -28.77
N ASN A 88 5.17 16.40 -27.95
CA ASN A 88 5.18 15.73 -26.65
C ASN A 88 4.49 14.35 -26.74
N GLU A 89 5.24 13.28 -26.51
CA GLU A 89 4.66 11.96 -26.24
C GLU A 89 3.97 12.00 -24.86
N SER A 90 2.72 11.57 -24.77
CA SER A 90 1.98 11.54 -23.50
C SER A 90 0.98 10.40 -23.47
N ALA A 91 0.88 9.74 -22.31
CA ALA A 91 -0.23 8.86 -22.00
C ALA A 91 -1.52 9.69 -21.83
N PHE A 92 -2.63 9.21 -22.38
CA PHE A 92 -3.94 9.86 -22.26
C PHE A 92 -4.76 9.20 -21.17
N PHE A 93 -5.50 9.99 -20.39
CA PHE A 93 -6.32 9.50 -19.30
C PHE A 93 -7.76 10.00 -19.42
N ILE A 94 -8.74 9.12 -19.20
CA ILE A 94 -10.15 9.50 -19.01
C ILE A 94 -10.56 9.09 -17.62
N ARG A 95 -11.00 10.05 -16.81
CA ARG A 95 -11.43 9.81 -15.42
C ARG A 95 -10.36 9.05 -14.60
N ASN A 96 -9.10 9.44 -14.79
CA ASN A 96 -7.91 8.83 -14.20
C ASN A 96 -7.66 7.36 -14.60
N ARG A 97 -8.19 6.94 -15.76
CA ARG A 97 -7.91 5.63 -16.38
C ARG A 97 -6.93 5.79 -17.54
N PRO A 98 -5.83 5.02 -17.63
CA PRO A 98 -4.97 5.03 -18.81
C PRO A 98 -5.78 4.58 -20.03
N VAL A 99 -5.80 5.38 -21.08
CA VAL A 99 -6.58 5.07 -22.27
C VAL A 99 -5.70 4.45 -23.31
N ASP A 100 -6.03 3.19 -23.62
CA ASP A 100 -5.48 2.48 -24.77
C ASP A 100 -5.87 3.20 -26.06
N LEU A 101 -4.88 3.85 -26.68
CA LEU A 101 -5.03 4.61 -27.91
C LEU A 101 -5.50 3.75 -29.09
N GLU A 102 -5.22 2.45 -29.11
CA GLU A 102 -5.74 1.56 -30.14
C GLU A 102 -7.25 1.35 -29.99
N LYS A 103 -7.75 1.24 -28.75
CA LYS A 103 -9.20 1.14 -28.48
C LYS A 103 -9.92 2.42 -28.87
N ILE A 104 -9.32 3.59 -28.65
CA ILE A 104 -9.86 4.88 -29.13
C ILE A 104 -9.91 4.91 -30.65
N GLU A 105 -8.84 4.48 -31.33
CA GLU A 105 -8.76 4.52 -32.79
C GLU A 105 -9.73 3.51 -33.44
N LYS A 106 -9.90 2.32 -32.84
CA LYS A 106 -10.95 1.36 -33.21
C LYS A 106 -12.34 1.94 -32.99
N PHE A 107 -12.57 2.66 -31.89
CA PHE A 107 -13.83 3.37 -31.64
C PHE A 107 -14.07 4.47 -32.67
N ARG A 108 -13.07 5.29 -32.99
CA ARG A 108 -13.12 6.35 -34.01
C ARG A 108 -13.57 5.80 -35.37
N LYS A 109 -12.95 4.69 -35.79
CA LYS A 109 -13.26 4.00 -37.05
C LYS A 109 -14.68 3.42 -37.05
N ARG A 110 -15.13 2.85 -35.93
CA ARG A 110 -16.48 2.28 -35.78
C ARG A 110 -17.58 3.34 -35.75
N ASP A 111 -17.38 4.42 -35.00
CA ASP A 111 -18.40 5.46 -34.74
C ASP A 111 -18.40 6.60 -35.80
N ARG A 112 -17.59 6.46 -36.87
CA ARG A 112 -17.41 7.45 -37.95
C ARG A 112 -17.15 8.85 -37.42
N ILE A 113 -16.25 8.95 -36.44
CA ILE A 113 -15.82 10.24 -35.91
C ILE A 113 -14.81 10.82 -36.92
N GLU A 114 -15.24 11.83 -37.66
CA GLU A 114 -14.42 12.58 -38.62
C GLU A 114 -13.15 13.14 -37.94
N PRO A 115 -11.98 13.10 -38.61
CA PRO A 115 -10.80 13.81 -38.15
C PRO A 115 -11.14 15.28 -37.94
N ILE A 116 -10.71 15.86 -36.82
CA ILE A 116 -10.85 17.31 -36.60
C ILE A 116 -9.81 18.00 -37.51
N GLU A 117 -10.12 18.08 -38.79
CA GLU A 117 -9.30 18.72 -39.81
C GLU A 117 -9.66 20.19 -39.98
N GLN A 118 -10.74 20.69 -39.36
CA GLN A 118 -11.32 21.99 -39.73
C GLN A 118 -11.61 22.97 -38.58
N SER A 119 -11.04 22.80 -37.38
CA SER A 119 -11.30 23.79 -36.30
C SER A 119 -10.08 24.33 -35.53
N ILE A 120 -8.85 24.05 -35.96
CA ILE A 120 -7.67 24.75 -35.43
C ILE A 120 -7.14 25.66 -36.53
N ASN A 121 -7.48 26.94 -36.45
CA ASN A 121 -6.98 27.98 -37.35
C ASN A 121 -5.51 28.29 -36.96
N PRO A 122 -4.51 27.98 -37.81
CA PRO A 122 -3.09 28.09 -37.45
C PRO A 122 -2.61 29.53 -37.22
N ARG A 123 -3.44 30.54 -37.47
CA ARG A 123 -3.12 31.96 -37.22
C ARG A 123 -3.12 32.40 -35.76
N ARG A 124 -3.64 31.59 -34.82
CA ARG A 124 -3.63 31.94 -33.37
C ARG A 124 -2.35 31.53 -32.62
N LEU A 125 -1.38 30.91 -33.29
CA LEU A 125 -0.12 30.46 -32.68
C LEU A 125 1.08 31.39 -32.93
N GLN A 126 0.90 32.52 -33.63
CA GLN A 126 1.98 33.51 -33.84
C GLN A 126 2.01 34.66 -32.82
N GLU A 127 1.11 34.66 -31.82
CA GLU A 127 1.15 35.61 -30.70
C GLU A 127 1.44 34.88 -29.38
N LEU A 128 2.62 34.27 -29.28
CA LEU A 128 3.24 33.95 -27.99
C LEU A 128 4.42 34.90 -27.82
N PRO A 129 4.43 35.79 -26.81
CA PRO A 129 5.60 36.61 -26.56
C PRO A 129 6.73 35.68 -26.12
N SER A 130 7.83 35.72 -26.87
CA SER A 130 9.12 35.21 -26.44
C SER A 130 9.47 35.82 -25.09
N LEU A 131 9.62 34.98 -24.06
CA LEU A 131 10.16 35.34 -22.76
C LEU A 131 11.66 35.57 -22.89
N ASP A 132 12.05 36.74 -23.39
CA ASP A 132 13.32 37.34 -23.02
C ASP A 132 13.22 38.86 -23.16
N GLN A 133 13.84 39.53 -22.19
CA GLN A 133 13.95 40.99 -22.01
C GLN A 133 12.81 41.65 -21.22
N ARG A 134 13.13 41.87 -19.95
CA ARG A 134 12.59 42.94 -19.10
C ARG A 134 12.94 44.29 -19.77
N PRO A 135 12.00 45.25 -19.83
CA PRO A 135 12.40 46.56 -19.35
C PRO A 135 11.34 47.28 -18.52
N GLU A 136 11.86 48.27 -17.83
CA GLU A 136 11.25 49.08 -16.80
C GLU A 136 10.16 50.03 -17.33
N VAL A 137 9.30 50.38 -16.38
CA VAL A 137 8.28 51.43 -16.46
C VAL A 137 8.93 52.77 -16.82
N ARG A 138 8.44 53.43 -17.88
CA ARG A 138 8.44 54.90 -17.96
C ARG A 138 7.17 55.42 -18.62
N GLN A 139 6.60 56.41 -17.94
CA GLN A 139 5.34 57.07 -18.23
C GLN A 139 5.44 58.02 -19.44
N SER A 140 4.27 58.19 -20.08
CA SER A 140 3.64 59.49 -20.39
C SER A 140 3.57 59.95 -21.86
N LYS A 141 2.33 60.37 -22.19
CA LYS A 141 1.88 61.58 -22.93
C LYS A 141 1.46 61.49 -24.42
N LEU A 142 0.19 61.91 -24.60
CA LEU A 142 -0.44 62.66 -25.72
C LEU A 142 -0.52 61.91 -27.07
N SER A 143 -1.63 61.91 -27.82
CA SER A 143 -2.60 62.98 -28.06
C SER A 143 -3.91 62.47 -28.68
N GLN A 144 -4.99 63.20 -28.42
CA GLN A 144 -6.32 63.11 -29.01
C GLN A 144 -6.32 63.37 -30.52
N VAL A 145 -7.12 62.63 -31.28
CA VAL A 145 -7.89 63.17 -32.43
C VAL A 145 -9.27 62.48 -32.44
N GLN A 146 -10.33 63.30 -32.37
CA GLN A 146 -11.73 62.93 -32.56
C GLN A 146 -12.10 63.02 -34.05
N PHE A 147 -12.91 62.09 -34.57
CA PHE A 147 -13.97 62.39 -35.55
C PHE A 147 -15.09 61.33 -35.47
N GLN A 148 -16.32 61.78 -35.75
CA GLN A 148 -17.62 61.21 -35.35
C GLN A 148 -18.27 60.24 -36.36
N ALA A 149 -19.22 59.43 -35.83
CA ALA A 149 -20.45 58.84 -36.44
C ALA A 149 -20.31 57.78 -37.56
N ARG A 150 -21.08 56.68 -37.68
CA ARG A 150 -22.37 56.23 -37.10
C ARG A 150 -22.46 54.67 -37.14
N GLU A 151 -23.08 54.13 -36.10
CA GLU A 151 -23.70 52.80 -35.85
C GLU A 151 -23.59 51.64 -36.86
N LEU A 152 -23.00 50.51 -36.40
CA LEU A 152 -23.58 49.15 -36.51
C LEU A 152 -22.69 48.13 -35.77
N VAL A 153 -22.94 47.79 -34.50
CA VAL A 153 -22.43 46.54 -33.91
C VAL A 153 -23.38 45.94 -32.87
N SER A 154 -23.76 44.70 -33.16
CA SER A 154 -24.46 43.70 -32.35
C SER A 154 -23.98 43.62 -30.89
N LYS A 155 -24.95 43.46 -29.96
CA LYS A 155 -24.71 43.17 -28.55
C LYS A 155 -24.20 41.73 -28.39
N THR A 156 -22.87 41.55 -28.34
CA THR A 156 -22.28 40.33 -27.77
C THR A 156 -22.08 40.58 -26.27
N PRO A 157 -22.60 39.73 -25.35
CA PRO A 157 -22.34 39.89 -23.93
C PRO A 157 -20.83 39.77 -23.65
N PRO A 158 -20.29 40.49 -22.65
CA PRO A 158 -18.87 40.42 -22.33
C PRO A 158 -18.51 38.99 -22.01
N ALA A 159 -17.43 38.52 -22.64
CA ALA A 159 -16.84 37.22 -22.38
C ALA A 159 -16.68 37.07 -20.87
N SER A 160 -17.31 36.03 -20.31
CA SER A 160 -17.00 35.57 -18.96
C SER A 160 -15.48 35.51 -18.81
N PRO A 161 -14.89 36.02 -17.73
CA PRO A 161 -13.46 35.91 -17.54
C PRO A 161 -13.12 34.43 -17.58
N ILE A 162 -12.27 34.06 -18.53
CA ILE A 162 -11.58 32.78 -18.57
C ILE A 162 -11.07 32.58 -17.15
N GLN A 163 -11.64 31.61 -16.44
CA GLN A 163 -11.11 31.16 -15.16
C GLN A 163 -9.65 30.81 -15.45
N ARG A 164 -8.73 31.70 -15.08
CA ARG A 164 -7.32 31.34 -14.96
C ARG A 164 -7.34 30.19 -13.97
N LEU A 165 -7.16 28.97 -14.47
CA LEU A 165 -6.90 27.81 -13.63
C LEU A 165 -5.80 28.26 -12.67
N LEU A 166 -6.16 28.42 -11.40
CA LEU A 166 -5.22 28.78 -10.35
C LEU A 166 -4.12 27.72 -10.41
N SER A 167 -2.95 28.11 -10.89
CA SER A 167 -1.82 27.20 -10.95
C SER A 167 -1.47 26.87 -9.52
N SER A 168 -1.40 25.59 -9.17
CA SER A 168 -1.04 25.16 -7.83
C SER A 168 0.26 25.85 -7.41
N PRO A 169 0.33 26.44 -6.21
CA PRO A 169 1.55 27.04 -5.69
C PRO A 169 2.73 26.09 -5.88
N ARG A 170 3.92 26.60 -6.21
CA ARG A 170 5.08 25.78 -6.59
C ARG A 170 5.39 24.67 -5.57
N GLN A 171 5.17 24.94 -4.29
CA GLN A 171 5.36 23.98 -3.18
C GLN A 171 4.43 22.75 -3.23
N TRP A 172 3.27 22.84 -3.89
CA TRP A 172 2.29 21.75 -3.97
C TRP A 172 2.38 20.92 -5.26
N ARG A 173 3.17 21.36 -6.24
CA ARG A 173 3.28 20.68 -7.53
C ARG A 173 3.78 19.24 -7.41
N VAL A 174 4.80 19.02 -6.59
CA VAL A 174 5.35 17.67 -6.37
C VAL A 174 4.35 16.78 -5.61
N PRO A 175 3.78 17.20 -4.45
CA PRO A 175 2.72 16.45 -3.78
C PRO A 175 1.53 16.10 -4.68
N GLU A 176 0.97 17.08 -5.41
CA GLU A 176 -0.20 16.85 -6.27
C GLU A 176 0.08 15.86 -7.40
N LYS A 177 1.25 16.01 -8.03
CA LYS A 177 1.69 15.07 -9.07
C LYS A 177 1.88 13.67 -8.50
N LEU A 178 2.52 13.56 -7.33
CA LEU A 178 2.72 12.27 -6.66
C LEU A 178 1.38 11.58 -6.38
N PHE A 179 0.40 12.29 -5.83
CA PHE A 179 -0.94 11.74 -5.57
C PHE A 179 -1.67 11.33 -6.85
N TYR A 180 -1.50 12.10 -7.92
CA TYR A 180 -2.06 11.76 -9.22
C TYR A 180 -1.42 10.49 -9.81
N ASP A 181 -0.09 10.40 -9.78
CA ASP A 181 0.65 9.25 -10.34
C ASP A 181 0.36 7.96 -9.54
N VAL A 182 0.22 8.06 -8.21
CA VAL A 182 -0.18 6.94 -7.34
C VAL A 182 -1.61 6.47 -7.64
N ASP A 183 -2.58 7.39 -7.70
CA ASP A 183 -3.97 7.09 -8.04
C ASP A 183 -4.05 6.38 -9.39
N LEU A 184 -3.31 6.91 -10.37
CA LEU A 184 -3.26 6.36 -11.70
C LEU A 184 -2.61 4.98 -11.75
N TYR A 185 -1.53 4.76 -11.00
CA TYR A 185 -0.85 3.47 -10.93
C TYR A 185 -1.79 2.39 -10.39
N ILE A 186 -2.43 2.64 -9.24
CA ILE A 186 -3.33 1.66 -8.62
C ILE A 186 -4.52 1.33 -9.54
N LYS A 187 -5.18 2.36 -10.08
CA LYS A 187 -6.31 2.18 -11.01
C LYS A 187 -5.87 1.45 -12.26
N GLY A 188 -4.74 1.86 -12.85
CA GLY A 188 -4.16 1.25 -14.03
C GLY A 188 -3.83 -0.22 -13.84
N SER A 189 -3.25 -0.60 -12.71
CA SER A 189 -2.90 -2.00 -12.43
C SER A 189 -4.14 -2.89 -12.28
N PHE A 190 -5.20 -2.45 -11.61
CA PHE A 190 -6.47 -3.20 -11.56
C PHE A 190 -7.19 -3.25 -12.92
N GLU A 191 -7.35 -2.11 -13.58
CA GLU A 191 -8.15 -2.01 -14.80
C GLU A 191 -7.49 -2.65 -16.03
N SER A 192 -6.15 -2.72 -16.05
CA SER A 192 -5.41 -3.48 -17.06
C SER A 192 -5.44 -4.99 -16.81
N GLY A 193 -5.87 -5.42 -15.62
CA GLY A 193 -5.79 -6.81 -15.17
C GLY A 193 -4.37 -7.27 -14.86
N GLU A 194 -3.44 -6.35 -14.61
CA GLU A 194 -2.13 -6.67 -14.03
C GLU A 194 -2.31 -7.16 -12.59
N TRP A 195 -3.12 -6.45 -11.82
CA TRP A 195 -3.56 -6.88 -10.50
C TRP A 195 -4.90 -7.59 -10.63
N ARG A 196 -4.90 -8.87 -10.25
CA ARG A 196 -6.04 -9.77 -10.40
C ARG A 196 -6.51 -10.27 -9.05
N PHE A 197 -7.81 -10.39 -8.94
CA PHE A 197 -8.48 -11.04 -7.83
C PHE A 197 -9.18 -12.29 -8.36
N ASN A 198 -9.05 -13.40 -7.66
CA ASN A 198 -9.59 -14.70 -8.04
C ASN A 198 -10.81 -15.11 -7.19
N GLY A 199 -11.42 -14.15 -6.50
CA GLY A 199 -12.69 -14.37 -5.79
C GLY A 199 -12.61 -15.07 -4.44
N ASN A 200 -11.45 -15.61 -4.05
CA ASN A 200 -11.34 -16.46 -2.87
C ASN A 200 -11.24 -15.70 -1.52
N GLU A 201 -11.55 -14.40 -1.50
CA GLU A 201 -11.35 -13.51 -0.33
C GLU A 201 -9.90 -13.42 0.19
N LEU A 202 -8.91 -14.02 -0.48
CA LEU A 202 -7.50 -14.07 -0.06
C LEU A 202 -6.66 -13.00 -0.78
N ILE A 203 -5.42 -13.37 -1.12
CA ILE A 203 -4.35 -12.51 -1.59
C ILE A 203 -4.49 -12.29 -3.10
N ILE A 204 -4.45 -11.03 -3.54
CA ILE A 204 -4.43 -10.70 -4.97
C ILE A 204 -3.13 -11.15 -5.65
N GLU A 205 -3.24 -11.47 -6.93
CA GLU A 205 -2.10 -11.68 -7.81
C GLU A 205 -1.74 -10.34 -8.47
N SER A 206 -0.65 -9.73 -8.03
CA SER A 206 -0.22 -8.38 -8.44
C SER A 206 1.05 -8.36 -9.30
N SER A 207 1.76 -9.48 -9.38
CA SER A 207 2.88 -9.67 -10.29
C SER A 207 3.04 -11.16 -10.63
N LYS A 208 3.54 -11.44 -11.84
CA LYS A 208 3.96 -12.81 -12.24
C LYS A 208 5.16 -13.30 -11.43
N SER A 209 5.97 -12.37 -10.93
CA SER A 209 7.15 -12.64 -10.10
C SER A 209 6.89 -12.33 -8.62
N GLN A 210 5.61 -12.29 -8.21
CA GLN A 210 5.21 -11.90 -6.85
C GLN A 210 5.96 -12.63 -5.72
N PRO A 211 6.24 -13.95 -5.78
CA PRO A 211 7.04 -14.60 -4.74
C PRO A 211 8.45 -14.03 -4.60
N ALA A 212 9.14 -13.81 -5.72
CA ALA A 212 10.49 -13.24 -5.72
C ALA A 212 10.49 -11.77 -5.27
N GLU A 213 9.52 -10.99 -5.74
CA GLU A 213 9.36 -9.58 -5.36
C GLU A 213 9.01 -9.42 -3.88
N ARG A 214 8.16 -10.30 -3.34
CA ARG A 214 7.84 -10.35 -1.92
C ARG A 214 9.07 -10.69 -1.08
N ASN A 215 9.87 -11.66 -1.52
CA ASN A 215 11.10 -12.03 -0.81
C ASN A 215 12.12 -10.89 -0.81
N ALA A 216 12.32 -10.22 -1.96
CA ALA A 216 13.17 -9.04 -2.04
C ALA A 216 12.66 -7.91 -1.14
N LEU A 217 11.35 -7.65 -1.13
CA LEU A 217 10.73 -6.68 -0.22
C LEU A 217 10.98 -7.06 1.25
N HIS A 218 10.76 -8.31 1.64
CA HIS A 218 11.01 -8.74 3.02
C HIS A 218 12.47 -8.60 3.44
N ALA A 219 13.42 -8.97 2.56
CA ALA A 219 14.84 -8.80 2.81
C ALA A 219 15.23 -7.31 2.97
N PHE A 220 14.67 -6.44 2.14
CA PHE A 220 14.83 -4.98 2.26
C PHE A 220 14.29 -4.44 3.58
N LEU A 221 13.05 -4.80 3.94
CA LEU A 221 12.41 -4.31 5.17
C LEU A 221 13.15 -4.83 6.41
N GLY A 222 13.47 -6.12 6.45
CA GLY A 222 14.21 -6.74 7.55
C GLY A 222 15.62 -6.17 7.69
N GLY A 223 16.34 -5.97 6.58
CA GLY A 223 17.69 -5.37 6.60
C GLY A 223 17.69 -3.93 7.10
N LEU A 224 16.68 -3.12 6.74
CA LEU A 224 16.54 -1.76 7.28
C LEU A 224 16.22 -1.77 8.78
N ASP A 225 15.25 -2.59 9.21
CA ASP A 225 14.82 -2.66 10.61
C ASP A 225 15.93 -3.19 11.51
N THR A 226 16.61 -4.27 11.12
CA THR A 226 17.77 -4.80 11.84
C THR A 226 18.90 -3.78 11.90
N GLY A 227 19.18 -3.08 10.80
CA GLY A 227 20.19 -2.03 10.80
C GLY A 227 19.86 -0.89 11.75
N CYS A 228 18.61 -0.42 11.78
CA CYS A 228 18.17 0.62 12.73
C CYS A 228 18.38 0.19 14.19
N ARG A 229 18.08 -1.08 14.51
CA ARG A 229 18.30 -1.63 15.87
C ARG A 229 19.77 -1.63 16.24
N TYR A 230 20.65 -2.08 15.34
CA TYR A 230 22.09 -2.06 15.59
C TYR A 230 22.65 -0.65 15.75
N PHE A 231 22.17 0.32 14.97
CA PHE A 231 22.51 1.72 15.17
C PHE A 231 22.05 2.24 16.53
N ALA A 232 20.83 1.91 16.95
CA ALA A 232 20.32 2.27 18.28
C ALA A 232 21.14 1.62 19.42
N ALA A 233 21.69 0.44 19.20
CA ALA A 233 22.59 -0.26 20.12
C ALA A 233 24.06 0.21 20.05
N GLY A 234 24.39 1.18 19.19
CA GLY A 234 25.76 1.69 19.02
C GLY A 234 26.70 0.79 18.19
N LYS A 235 26.18 -0.29 17.56
CA LYS A 235 26.91 -1.25 16.72
C LYS A 235 26.83 -0.84 15.23
N ALA A 236 27.43 0.31 14.90
CA ALA A 236 27.27 0.96 13.59
C ALA A 236 27.84 0.18 12.40
N ASP A 237 28.89 -0.61 12.62
CA ASP A 237 29.54 -1.49 11.64
C ASP A 237 28.60 -2.61 11.17
N VAL A 238 27.99 -3.32 12.13
CA VAL A 238 27.00 -4.38 11.88
C VAL A 238 25.72 -3.77 11.30
N GLY A 239 25.24 -2.64 11.84
CA GLY A 239 24.08 -1.93 11.33
C GLY A 239 24.24 -1.49 9.87
N GLY A 240 25.42 -0.97 9.52
CA GLY A 240 25.75 -0.61 8.13
C GLY A 240 25.81 -1.80 7.18
N LEU A 241 26.18 -3.00 7.66
CA LEU A 241 26.18 -4.22 6.84
C LEU A 241 24.77 -4.65 6.46
N HIS A 242 23.83 -4.62 7.41
CA HIS A 242 22.41 -4.91 7.14
C HIS A 242 21.78 -3.88 6.19
N TRP A 243 22.08 -2.59 6.38
CA TRP A 243 21.62 -1.56 5.44
C TRP A 243 22.20 -1.74 4.04
N ARG A 244 23.48 -2.11 3.89
CA ARG A 244 24.05 -2.46 2.57
C ARG A 244 23.36 -3.67 1.95
N GLY A 245 22.95 -4.66 2.74
CA GLY A 245 22.10 -5.77 2.28
C GLY A 245 20.76 -5.27 1.76
N ALA A 246 20.05 -4.47 2.56
CA ALA A 246 18.76 -3.91 2.16
C ALA A 246 18.84 -3.08 0.89
N PHE A 247 19.84 -2.19 0.76
CA PHE A 247 19.98 -1.34 -0.41
C PHE A 247 20.29 -2.12 -1.70
N ARG A 248 20.90 -3.31 -1.60
CA ARG A 248 21.08 -4.21 -2.76
C ARG A 248 19.75 -4.74 -3.31
N GLU A 249 18.75 -4.93 -2.45
CA GLU A 249 17.42 -5.40 -2.86
C GLU A 249 16.57 -4.33 -3.56
N ILE A 250 16.93 -3.05 -3.45
CA ILE A 250 16.18 -1.96 -4.09
C ILE A 250 16.06 -2.19 -5.60
N ASP A 251 17.09 -2.72 -6.22
CA ASP A 251 17.11 -3.02 -7.66
C ASP A 251 16.03 -4.04 -8.06
N ASN A 252 15.82 -5.05 -7.23
CA ASN A 252 14.78 -6.07 -7.43
C ASN A 252 13.40 -5.46 -7.18
N ILE A 253 13.27 -4.64 -6.13
CA ILE A 253 12.02 -4.03 -5.72
C ILE A 253 11.52 -2.99 -6.74
N VAL A 254 12.38 -2.10 -7.26
CA VAL A 254 11.93 -1.07 -8.21
C VAL A 254 11.48 -1.65 -9.55
N GLN A 255 11.94 -2.85 -9.91
CA GLN A 255 11.50 -3.58 -11.10
C GLN A 255 10.18 -4.32 -10.90
N GLY A 256 9.83 -4.62 -9.64
CA GLY A 256 8.60 -5.31 -9.29
C GLY A 256 7.34 -4.49 -9.52
N THR A 257 6.20 -5.18 -9.57
CA THR A 257 4.86 -4.57 -9.57
C THR A 257 3.95 -5.14 -8.47
N TYR A 258 4.54 -5.90 -7.55
CA TYR A 258 3.92 -6.35 -6.31
C TYR A 258 3.37 -5.16 -5.53
N HIS A 259 2.08 -5.23 -5.22
CA HIS A 259 1.30 -4.09 -4.73
C HIS A 259 1.79 -3.50 -3.40
N ASP A 260 2.46 -4.30 -2.56
CA ASP A 260 2.98 -3.84 -1.26
C ASP A 260 4.30 -3.07 -1.38
N ILE A 261 4.99 -3.10 -2.53
CA ILE A 261 6.30 -2.46 -2.69
C ILE A 261 6.21 -0.96 -2.40
N LEU A 262 5.36 -0.26 -3.14
CA LEU A 262 5.25 1.19 -3.06
C LEU A 262 4.85 1.69 -1.65
N PRO A 263 3.77 1.18 -1.02
CA PRO A 263 3.38 1.65 0.31
C PRO A 263 4.44 1.34 1.38
N ASN A 264 5.16 0.22 1.28
CA ASN A 264 6.21 -0.12 2.23
C ASN A 264 7.50 0.69 2.04
N VAL A 265 7.89 1.01 0.80
CA VAL A 265 9.04 1.91 0.54
C VAL A 265 8.76 3.30 1.12
N ILE A 266 7.58 3.86 0.87
CA ILE A 266 7.17 5.17 1.43
C ILE A 266 7.17 5.12 2.96
N GLN A 267 6.67 4.02 3.53
CA GLN A 267 6.70 3.84 4.98
C GLN A 267 8.12 3.85 5.53
N LYS A 268 9.05 3.10 4.91
CA LYS A 268 10.43 3.03 5.41
C LYS A 268 11.19 4.34 5.30
N VAL A 269 10.87 5.17 4.31
CA VAL A 269 11.37 6.55 4.27
C VAL A 269 10.93 7.32 5.52
N ASN A 270 9.67 7.19 5.93
CA ASN A 270 9.16 7.84 7.14
C ASN A 270 9.71 7.22 8.43
N ASP A 271 9.80 5.89 8.52
CA ASP A 271 10.35 5.18 9.67
C ASP A 271 11.80 5.64 9.93
N LEU A 272 12.62 5.79 8.87
CA LEU A 272 13.99 6.31 8.97
C LEU A 272 14.02 7.80 9.34
N ASN A 273 13.11 8.62 8.78
CA ASN A 273 13.03 10.04 9.11
C ASN A 273 12.68 10.25 10.60
N ASP A 274 11.80 9.42 11.14
CA ASP A 274 11.36 9.47 12.54
C ASP A 274 12.35 8.83 13.51
N GLY A 275 13.08 7.82 13.06
CA GLY A 275 14.08 7.09 13.85
C GLY A 275 15.42 7.81 14.01
N ASN A 276 15.50 9.14 13.84
CA ASN A 276 16.74 9.92 13.82
C ASN A 276 17.73 9.52 12.71
N HIS A 277 17.26 8.86 11.65
CA HIS A 277 18.06 8.46 10.49
C HIS A 277 17.71 9.26 9.23
N ARG A 278 17.41 10.56 9.40
CA ARG A 278 17.03 11.47 8.30
C ARG A 278 17.98 11.44 7.09
N PRO A 279 19.32 11.42 7.24
CA PRO A 279 20.22 11.28 6.08
C PRO A 279 20.00 9.98 5.30
N ALA A 280 19.72 8.87 5.99
CA ALA A 280 19.43 7.59 5.36
C ALA A 280 18.07 7.61 4.65
N ALA A 281 17.05 8.29 5.21
CA ALA A 281 15.76 8.49 4.55
C ALA A 281 15.92 9.24 3.22
N VAL A 282 16.70 10.32 3.19
CA VAL A 282 16.99 11.09 1.97
C VAL A 282 17.82 10.28 0.97
N MET A 283 18.76 9.47 1.46
CA MET A 283 19.53 8.57 0.60
C MET A 283 18.63 7.51 -0.04
N LEU A 284 17.70 6.93 0.73
CA LEU A 284 16.75 5.93 0.25
C LEU A 284 15.85 6.48 -0.86
N THR A 285 15.27 7.68 -0.70
CA THR A 285 14.40 8.25 -1.74
C THR A 285 15.16 8.50 -3.05
N LYS A 286 16.37 9.04 -2.97
CA LYS A 286 17.24 9.25 -4.14
C LYS A 286 17.62 7.94 -4.83
N TYR A 287 18.10 6.97 -4.06
CA TYR A 287 18.57 5.70 -4.61
C TYR A 287 17.45 4.92 -5.26
N VAL A 288 16.25 4.89 -4.66
CA VAL A 288 15.06 4.26 -5.28
C VAL A 288 14.69 4.94 -6.60
N ALA A 289 14.74 6.28 -6.67
CA ALA A 289 14.46 7.02 -7.90
C ALA A 289 15.50 6.75 -9.00
N GLU A 290 16.78 6.80 -8.66
CA GLU A 290 17.90 6.52 -9.59
C GLU A 290 17.86 5.08 -10.08
N SER A 291 17.70 4.10 -9.17
CA SER A 291 17.62 2.69 -9.53
C SER A 291 16.40 2.39 -10.40
N SER A 292 15.25 3.04 -10.14
CA SER A 292 14.06 2.89 -10.97
C SER A 292 14.26 3.46 -12.37
N ALA A 293 14.87 4.64 -12.49
CA ALA A 293 15.17 5.27 -13.78
C ALA A 293 16.19 4.47 -14.62
N ALA A 294 17.14 3.79 -13.96
CA ALA A 294 18.14 2.97 -14.64
C ALA A 294 17.59 1.61 -15.12
N ARG A 295 16.62 1.03 -14.41
CA ARG A 295 16.15 -0.35 -14.63
C ARG A 295 14.78 -0.44 -15.29
N ARG A 296 14.00 0.64 -15.32
CA ARG A 296 12.72 0.70 -16.02
C ARG A 296 12.75 1.74 -17.12
N SER A 297 11.82 1.63 -18.06
CA SER A 297 11.57 2.72 -19.01
C SER A 297 11.16 3.99 -18.25
N THR A 298 11.60 5.14 -18.76
CA THR A 298 11.29 6.47 -18.19
C THR A 298 9.79 6.78 -18.15
N GLY A 299 8.99 6.06 -18.94
CA GLY A 299 7.53 6.17 -18.99
C GLY A 299 6.77 5.24 -18.04
N HIS A 300 7.44 4.39 -17.25
CA HIS A 300 6.75 3.51 -16.31
C HIS A 300 6.19 4.31 -15.11
N ALA A 301 4.95 4.00 -14.70
CA ALA A 301 4.24 4.76 -13.67
C ALA A 301 5.00 4.83 -12.33
N THR A 302 5.59 3.70 -11.89
CA THR A 302 6.38 3.66 -10.65
C THR A 302 7.66 4.51 -10.71
N THR A 303 8.27 4.66 -11.90
CA THR A 303 9.45 5.54 -12.08
C THR A 303 9.10 7.00 -11.83
N ALA A 304 7.93 7.45 -12.31
CA ALA A 304 7.45 8.80 -12.07
C ALA A 304 7.16 9.04 -10.58
N ILE A 305 6.55 8.06 -9.90
CA ILE A 305 6.26 8.09 -8.47
C ILE A 305 7.55 8.18 -7.65
N PHE A 306 8.54 7.32 -7.90
CA PHE A 306 9.80 7.33 -7.16
C PHE A 306 10.60 8.61 -7.39
N LYS A 307 10.58 9.15 -8.61
CA LYS A 307 11.17 10.46 -8.89
C LYS A 307 10.48 11.57 -8.10
N ALA A 308 9.15 11.59 -8.06
CA ALA A 308 8.39 12.56 -7.28
C ALA A 308 8.64 12.43 -5.76
N LEU A 309 8.83 11.20 -5.26
CA LEU A 309 9.22 10.95 -3.87
C LEU A 309 10.63 11.50 -3.55
N ALA A 310 11.58 11.41 -4.47
CA ALA A 310 12.92 11.99 -4.28
C ALA A 310 12.93 13.52 -4.35
N GLU A 311 12.00 14.12 -5.08
CA GLU A 311 11.81 15.58 -5.17
C GLU A 311 10.97 16.15 -4.02
N ALA A 312 10.27 15.30 -3.28
CA ALA A 312 9.39 15.72 -2.19
C ALA A 312 10.18 16.26 -0.99
N ASP A 313 9.60 17.25 -0.31
CA ASP A 313 10.13 17.74 0.95
C ASP A 313 10.01 16.65 2.02
N ILE A 314 11.16 16.23 2.56
CA ILE A 314 11.25 15.17 3.57
C ILE A 314 10.43 15.51 4.83
N ASP A 315 10.24 16.79 5.14
CA ASP A 315 9.42 17.24 6.29
C ASP A 315 7.91 17.02 6.05
N GLN A 316 7.49 16.92 4.79
CA GLN A 316 6.10 16.67 4.41
C GLN A 316 5.79 15.18 4.26
N MET A 317 6.79 14.29 4.30
CA MET A 317 6.61 12.87 3.97
C MET A 317 5.59 12.15 4.85
N LYS A 318 5.41 12.56 6.12
CA LYS A 318 4.37 11.99 6.99
C LYS A 318 2.96 12.24 6.50
N GLU A 319 2.73 13.42 5.95
CA GLU A 319 1.42 13.83 5.44
C GLU A 319 1.20 13.26 4.04
N LEU A 320 2.25 13.23 3.21
CA LEU A 320 2.22 12.56 1.91
C LEU A 320 1.86 11.08 2.06
N GLU A 321 2.52 10.35 2.96
CA GLU A 321 2.19 8.96 3.26
C GLU A 321 0.74 8.82 3.72
N ARG A 322 0.25 9.71 4.59
CA ARG A 322 -1.13 9.65 5.09
C ARG A 322 -2.13 9.70 3.93
N VAL A 323 -1.95 10.64 3.01
CA VAL A 323 -2.82 10.80 1.83
C VAL A 323 -2.71 9.60 0.90
N ILE A 324 -1.48 9.17 0.59
CA ILE A 324 -1.22 8.01 -0.28
C ILE A 324 -1.84 6.73 0.30
N MET A 325 -1.65 6.45 1.58
CA MET A 325 -2.23 5.27 2.22
C MET A 325 -3.76 5.32 2.30
N THR A 326 -4.33 6.52 2.41
CA THR A 326 -5.79 6.71 2.30
C THR A 326 -6.26 6.33 0.89
N GLN A 327 -5.56 6.77 -0.16
CA GLN A 327 -5.86 6.38 -1.54
C GLN A 327 -5.73 4.87 -1.77
N PHE A 328 -4.66 4.24 -1.27
CA PHE A 328 -4.51 2.78 -1.32
C PHE A 328 -5.70 2.08 -0.66
N THR A 329 -6.10 2.54 0.53
CA THR A 329 -7.23 1.96 1.27
C THR A 329 -8.55 2.08 0.49
N GLU A 330 -8.86 3.29 0.02
CA GLU A 330 -10.10 3.58 -0.71
C GLU A 330 -10.17 2.84 -2.05
N LEU A 331 -9.06 2.80 -2.80
CA LEU A 331 -9.02 2.14 -4.10
C LEU A 331 -9.02 0.61 -3.97
N PHE A 332 -8.33 0.03 -2.99
CA PHE A 332 -8.42 -1.41 -2.76
C PHE A 332 -9.85 -1.81 -2.37
N GLU A 333 -10.51 -1.08 -1.47
CA GLU A 333 -11.92 -1.32 -1.16
C GLU A 333 -12.85 -1.04 -2.35
N LEU A 334 -12.49 -0.09 -3.23
CA LEU A 334 -13.20 0.16 -4.47
C LEU A 334 -13.14 -1.05 -5.40
N TYR A 335 -11.95 -1.61 -5.64
CA TYR A 335 -11.74 -2.66 -6.64
C TYR A 335 -11.95 -4.07 -6.12
N LEU A 336 -11.66 -4.34 -4.85
CA LEU A 336 -11.68 -5.69 -4.27
C LEU A 336 -12.86 -5.92 -3.32
N GLY A 337 -13.51 -4.85 -2.85
CA GLY A 337 -14.57 -4.92 -1.84
C GLY A 337 -14.04 -5.00 -0.41
N SER A 338 -14.96 -4.90 0.55
CA SER A 338 -14.68 -4.81 1.99
C SER A 338 -14.27 -6.16 2.60
N ARG A 339 -14.72 -7.27 2.02
CA ARG A 339 -14.39 -8.62 2.49
C ARG A 339 -13.03 -9.12 2.00
N CYS A 340 -12.43 -8.55 0.95
CA CYS A 340 -11.12 -8.98 0.47
C CYS A 340 -10.01 -8.75 1.51
N TYR A 341 -9.10 -9.72 1.68
CA TYR A 341 -8.02 -9.64 2.65
C TYR A 341 -7.05 -8.49 2.33
N ASN A 342 -6.67 -8.24 1.08
CA ASN A 342 -5.79 -7.11 0.77
C ASN A 342 -6.42 -5.75 1.06
N SER A 343 -7.74 -5.58 0.85
CA SER A 343 -8.44 -4.37 1.30
C SER A 343 -8.31 -4.20 2.81
N PHE A 344 -8.48 -5.29 3.55
CA PHE A 344 -8.30 -5.29 5.00
C PHE A 344 -6.86 -4.95 5.39
N VAL A 345 -5.85 -5.54 4.73
CA VAL A 345 -4.43 -5.23 4.98
C VAL A 345 -4.12 -3.75 4.74
N MET A 346 -4.65 -3.14 3.68
CA MET A 346 -4.48 -1.69 3.43
C MET A 346 -5.10 -0.86 4.56
N LYS A 347 -6.30 -1.22 5.03
CA LYS A 347 -6.94 -0.59 6.20
C LYS A 347 -6.09 -0.73 7.46
N MET A 348 -5.57 -1.92 7.72
CA MET A 348 -4.71 -2.20 8.89
C MET A 348 -3.38 -1.45 8.83
N ASN A 349 -2.79 -1.35 7.63
CA ASN A 349 -1.60 -0.55 7.39
C ASN A 349 -1.83 0.94 7.69
N LEU A 350 -2.96 1.51 7.24
CA LEU A 350 -3.35 2.88 7.58
C LEU A 350 -3.62 3.03 9.08
N ALA A 351 -4.29 2.05 9.70
CA ALA A 351 -4.58 2.05 11.14
C ALA A 351 -3.30 2.03 11.97
N ARG A 352 -2.34 1.15 11.67
CA ARG A 352 -1.02 1.07 12.34
C ARG A 352 -0.34 2.43 12.39
N ARG A 353 -0.29 3.13 11.25
CA ARG A 353 0.31 4.48 11.14
C ARG A 353 -0.39 5.50 12.04
N ARG A 354 -1.73 5.48 12.07
CA ARG A 354 -2.51 6.38 12.94
C ARG A 354 -2.27 6.07 14.42
N LEU A 355 -2.15 4.80 14.79
CA LEU A 355 -1.97 4.35 16.16
C LEU A 355 -0.59 4.71 16.73
N PHE A 356 0.48 4.57 15.94
CA PHE A 356 1.81 5.01 16.34
C PHE A 356 1.94 6.53 16.41
N ARG A 357 1.04 7.29 15.77
CA ARG A 357 0.89 8.75 15.95
C ARG A 357 -0.02 9.13 17.14
N GLY A 358 -0.30 8.19 18.05
CA GLY A 358 -1.01 8.45 19.30
C GLY A 358 -2.54 8.41 19.24
N LYS A 359 -3.14 7.96 18.13
CA LYS A 359 -4.61 7.78 18.06
C LYS A 359 -5.08 6.60 18.92
N LEU A 360 -6.34 6.60 19.35
CA LEU A 360 -6.88 5.51 20.19
C LEU A 360 -7.15 4.25 19.36
N LEU A 361 -7.02 3.08 20.00
CA LEU A 361 -7.27 1.77 19.38
C LEU A 361 -8.66 1.70 18.75
N ARG A 362 -9.70 2.03 19.52
CA ARG A 362 -11.10 2.03 19.08
C ARG A 362 -11.42 2.96 17.90
N ASP A 363 -10.59 3.99 17.66
CA ASP A 363 -10.82 4.96 16.59
C ASP A 363 -10.18 4.52 15.25
N CYS A 364 -9.34 3.48 15.29
CA CYS A 364 -8.54 3.06 14.14
C CYS A 364 -8.75 1.60 13.76
N LEU A 365 -9.04 0.73 14.74
CA LEU A 365 -9.19 -0.70 14.52
C LEU A 365 -10.66 -1.09 14.30
N PRO A 366 -10.93 -2.08 13.44
CA PRO A 366 -12.26 -2.66 13.30
C PRO A 366 -12.68 -3.37 14.59
N ASP A 367 -13.99 -3.54 14.77
CA ASP A 367 -14.55 -4.27 15.90
C ASP A 367 -14.19 -5.76 15.80
N LEU A 368 -13.48 -6.28 16.81
CA LEU A 368 -12.97 -7.65 16.82
C LEU A 368 -14.11 -8.66 16.88
N SER A 369 -15.16 -8.40 17.68
CA SER A 369 -16.31 -9.30 17.80
C SER A 369 -17.08 -9.42 16.48
N ALA A 370 -17.27 -8.32 15.76
CA ALA A 370 -17.86 -8.35 14.42
C ALA A 370 -17.01 -9.17 13.43
N LEU A 371 -15.68 -9.06 13.49
CA LEU A 371 -14.81 -9.89 12.66
C LEU A 371 -14.86 -11.37 13.03
N ASP A 372 -14.90 -11.69 14.31
CA ASP A 372 -15.01 -13.07 14.81
C ASP A 372 -16.31 -13.72 14.34
N ILE A 373 -17.43 -12.99 14.41
CA ILE A 373 -18.73 -13.45 13.90
C ILE A 373 -18.69 -13.63 12.38
N THR A 374 -18.05 -12.72 11.65
CA THR A 374 -18.08 -12.72 10.18
C THR A 374 -17.14 -13.74 9.55
N PHE A 375 -15.96 -13.94 10.14
CA PHE A 375 -14.86 -14.68 9.53
C PHE A 375 -14.37 -15.87 10.36
N GLY A 376 -14.74 -15.95 11.63
CA GLY A 376 -14.25 -16.96 12.58
C GLY A 376 -12.94 -16.55 13.29
N LEU A 377 -12.72 -17.15 14.46
CA LEU A 377 -11.65 -16.80 15.40
C LEU A 377 -10.23 -17.03 14.86
N THR A 378 -10.07 -18.03 13.97
CA THR A 378 -8.79 -18.44 13.38
C THR A 378 -8.50 -17.75 12.04
N ASN A 379 -9.38 -16.86 11.58
CA ASN A 379 -9.17 -16.11 10.35
C ASN A 379 -8.03 -15.10 10.52
N ARG A 380 -7.28 -14.86 9.43
CA ARG A 380 -6.17 -13.90 9.43
C ARG A 380 -6.57 -12.50 9.89
N ARG A 381 -7.79 -12.06 9.59
CA ARG A 381 -8.28 -10.70 9.91
C ARG A 381 -8.33 -10.43 11.42
N PRO A 382 -9.11 -11.17 12.24
CA PRO A 382 -9.13 -10.95 13.68
C PRO A 382 -7.75 -11.14 14.33
N LEU A 383 -6.96 -12.12 13.87
CA LEU A 383 -5.59 -12.34 14.37
C LEU A 383 -4.68 -11.13 14.09
N ASP A 384 -4.78 -10.51 12.92
CA ASP A 384 -4.04 -9.29 12.58
C ASP A 384 -4.48 -8.08 13.42
N VAL A 385 -5.75 -8.00 13.82
CA VAL A 385 -6.22 -6.96 14.75
C VAL A 385 -5.54 -7.13 16.10
N ILE A 386 -5.57 -8.33 16.66
CA ILE A 386 -4.96 -8.63 17.97
C ILE A 386 -3.45 -8.38 17.89
N ARG A 387 -2.78 -8.86 16.83
CA ARG A 387 -1.35 -8.59 16.59
C ARG A 387 -1.04 -7.09 16.56
N LEU A 388 -1.83 -6.29 15.84
CA LEU A 388 -1.61 -4.85 15.79
C LEU A 388 -1.90 -4.17 17.16
N GLN A 389 -2.87 -4.65 17.92
CA GLN A 389 -3.09 -4.18 19.29
C GLN A 389 -1.85 -4.44 20.16
N ILE A 390 -1.29 -5.65 20.11
CA ILE A 390 -0.06 -6.02 20.81
C ILE A 390 1.09 -5.09 20.42
N GLU A 391 1.35 -4.90 19.12
CA GLU A 391 2.41 -4.01 18.61
C GLU A 391 2.29 -2.59 19.16
N VAL A 392 1.06 -2.06 19.22
CA VAL A 392 0.79 -0.69 19.72
C VAL A 392 0.93 -0.60 21.24
N LEU A 393 0.45 -1.59 21.98
CA LEU A 393 0.60 -1.66 23.44
C LEU A 393 2.09 -1.78 23.83
N TRP A 394 2.84 -2.59 23.10
CA TRP A 394 4.29 -2.72 23.24
C TRP A 394 4.99 -1.38 23.04
N HIS A 395 4.68 -0.69 21.93
CA HIS A 395 5.24 0.63 21.65
C HIS A 395 4.91 1.66 22.73
N ARG A 396 3.73 1.55 23.35
CA ARG A 396 3.28 2.40 24.48
C ARG A 396 3.81 1.96 25.84
N LYS A 397 4.63 0.91 25.89
CA LYS A 397 5.19 0.33 27.13
C LYS A 397 4.13 -0.19 28.10
N MET A 398 2.96 -0.59 27.60
CA MET A 398 1.86 -1.16 28.37
C MET A 398 2.03 -2.69 28.48
N TYR A 399 3.11 -3.11 29.13
CA TYR A 399 3.57 -4.51 29.08
C TYR A 399 2.60 -5.52 29.70
N ALA A 400 1.85 -5.14 30.73
CA ALA A 400 0.82 -6.01 31.31
C ALA A 400 -0.29 -6.32 30.30
N ASP A 401 -0.76 -5.30 29.57
CA ASP A 401 -1.77 -5.49 28.54
C ASP A 401 -1.22 -6.27 27.33
N VAL A 402 0.07 -6.11 27.00
CA VAL A 402 0.76 -6.93 25.99
C VAL A 402 0.68 -8.41 26.36
N VAL A 403 0.98 -8.78 27.61
CA VAL A 403 0.90 -10.17 28.08
C VAL A 403 -0.51 -10.72 27.87
N THR A 404 -1.55 -9.99 28.29
CA THR A 404 -2.94 -10.42 28.11
C THR A 404 -3.31 -10.63 26.65
N GLN A 405 -2.99 -9.67 25.78
CA GLN A 405 -3.34 -9.78 24.36
C GLN A 405 -2.51 -10.84 23.63
N ALA A 406 -1.24 -11.03 23.99
CA ALA A 406 -0.38 -12.05 23.41
C ALA A 406 -0.84 -13.47 23.75
N LEU A 407 -1.36 -13.70 24.97
CA LEU A 407 -1.98 -14.98 25.34
C LEU A 407 -3.23 -15.26 24.50
N VAL A 408 -4.09 -14.25 24.28
CA VAL A 408 -5.27 -14.40 23.40
C VAL A 408 -4.86 -14.73 21.96
N LEU A 409 -3.80 -14.10 21.44
CA LEU A 409 -3.29 -14.41 20.10
C LEU A 409 -2.71 -15.83 20.04
N LEU A 410 -1.99 -16.24 21.08
CA LEU A 410 -1.40 -17.57 21.21
C LEU A 410 -2.48 -18.66 21.16
N GLU A 411 -3.49 -18.56 22.03
CA GLU A 411 -4.61 -19.52 22.09
C GLU A 411 -5.29 -19.66 20.72
N ARG A 412 -5.57 -18.53 20.04
CA ARG A 412 -6.21 -18.57 18.72
C ARG A 412 -5.30 -19.10 17.63
N ALA A 413 -3.99 -18.86 17.73
CA ALA A 413 -3.02 -19.41 16.77
C ALA A 413 -2.93 -20.93 16.89
N GLU A 414 -2.96 -21.49 18.10
CA GLU A 414 -2.94 -22.94 18.34
C GLU A 414 -4.15 -23.66 17.72
N MET A 415 -5.30 -23.00 17.61
CA MET A 415 -6.51 -23.54 16.97
C MET A 415 -6.42 -23.62 15.43
N ILE A 416 -5.35 -23.12 14.80
CA ILE A 416 -5.19 -23.16 13.34
C ILE A 416 -4.67 -24.53 12.90
N GLU A 417 -5.53 -25.35 12.30
CA GLU A 417 -5.17 -26.69 11.84
C GLU A 417 -4.73 -26.75 10.38
N ASN A 418 -5.32 -25.93 9.50
CA ASN A 418 -5.23 -26.10 8.04
C ASN A 418 -4.26 -25.13 7.33
N ASP A 419 -3.55 -24.29 8.08
CA ASP A 419 -2.59 -23.33 7.53
C ASP A 419 -1.39 -23.22 8.48
N GLU A 420 -0.42 -24.12 8.31
CA GLU A 420 0.77 -24.18 9.16
C GLU A 420 1.62 -22.91 9.08
N TRP A 421 1.69 -22.27 7.91
CA TRP A 421 2.41 -21.01 7.75
C TRP A 421 1.77 -19.92 8.63
N GLN A 422 0.45 -19.78 8.56
CA GLN A 422 -0.29 -18.82 9.37
C GLN A 422 -0.20 -19.14 10.87
N ARG A 423 -0.34 -20.42 11.23
CA ARG A 423 -0.18 -20.90 12.61
C ARG A 423 1.16 -20.47 13.18
N LEU A 424 2.25 -20.87 12.54
CA LEU A 424 3.60 -20.57 13.01
C LEU A 424 3.87 -19.06 13.01
N TYR A 425 3.41 -18.31 12.01
CA TYR A 425 3.54 -16.85 11.99
C TYR A 425 2.97 -16.19 13.24
N PHE A 426 1.74 -16.55 13.65
CA PHE A 426 1.10 -15.95 14.82
C PHE A 426 1.64 -16.52 16.14
N LEU A 427 2.04 -17.79 16.20
CA LEU A 427 2.74 -18.34 17.38
C LEU A 427 4.04 -17.59 17.64
N ILE A 428 4.88 -17.40 16.62
CA ILE A 428 6.15 -16.67 16.74
C ILE A 428 5.91 -15.24 17.22
N LYS A 429 4.95 -14.52 16.64
CA LYS A 429 4.62 -13.16 17.09
C LYS A 429 4.11 -13.14 18.53
N SER A 430 3.29 -14.11 18.93
CA SER A 430 2.76 -14.22 20.30
C SER A 430 3.89 -14.44 21.30
N TRP A 431 4.75 -15.44 21.06
CA TRP A 431 5.86 -15.77 21.95
C TRP A 431 6.89 -14.64 22.07
N TYR A 432 7.23 -13.98 20.95
CA TYR A 432 8.12 -12.81 20.97
C TYR A 432 7.59 -11.72 21.90
N TYR A 433 6.35 -11.28 21.71
CA TYR A 433 5.80 -10.18 22.51
C TYR A 433 5.53 -10.60 23.96
N LEU A 434 5.06 -11.83 24.18
CA LEU A 434 4.79 -12.35 25.51
C LEU A 434 6.08 -12.44 26.34
N GLY A 435 7.10 -13.13 25.84
CA GLY A 435 8.37 -13.28 26.54
C GLY A 435 9.11 -11.95 26.72
N SER A 436 9.08 -11.09 25.70
CA SER A 436 9.68 -9.74 25.79
C SER A 436 8.97 -8.87 26.84
N ALA A 437 7.64 -8.91 26.92
CA ALA A 437 6.88 -8.15 27.91
C ALA A 437 7.08 -8.67 29.33
N GLN A 438 7.11 -9.98 29.51
CA GLN A 438 7.43 -10.59 30.80
C GLN A 438 8.83 -10.24 31.28
N SER A 439 9.81 -10.20 30.38
CA SER A 439 11.17 -9.75 30.70
C SER A 439 11.17 -8.31 31.23
N ARG A 440 10.42 -7.41 30.57
CA ARG A 440 10.26 -6.01 31.01
C ARG A 440 9.51 -5.86 32.34
N LEU A 441 8.64 -6.81 32.68
CA LEU A 441 7.92 -6.88 33.95
C LEU A 441 8.73 -7.54 35.09
N GLY A 442 9.94 -8.04 34.80
CA GLY A 442 10.78 -8.75 35.79
C GLY A 442 10.41 -10.22 35.99
N ASN A 443 9.49 -10.77 35.19
CA ASN A 443 9.09 -12.18 35.23
C ASN A 443 10.08 -13.06 34.46
N HIS A 444 11.35 -13.04 34.86
CA HIS A 444 12.47 -13.60 34.09
C HIS A 444 12.34 -15.09 33.76
N HIS A 445 11.76 -15.89 34.66
CA HIS A 445 11.56 -17.33 34.41
C HIS A 445 10.54 -17.58 33.29
N ALA A 446 9.39 -16.91 33.35
CA ALA A 446 8.37 -17.01 32.32
C ALA A 446 8.92 -16.47 30.99
N ALA A 447 9.63 -15.33 31.03
CA ALA A 447 10.23 -14.73 29.85
C ALA A 447 11.18 -15.71 29.14
N MET A 448 12.00 -16.43 29.91
CA MET A 448 12.93 -17.42 29.34
C MET A 448 12.20 -18.55 28.62
N ASN A 449 11.13 -19.08 29.21
CA ASN A 449 10.35 -20.17 28.62
C ASN A 449 9.70 -19.70 27.33
N ASP A 450 8.98 -18.59 27.37
CA ASP A 450 8.24 -18.05 26.22
C ASP A 450 9.17 -17.66 25.07
N LEU A 451 10.35 -17.09 25.37
CA LEU A 451 11.37 -16.79 24.37
C LEU A 451 12.07 -18.04 23.83
N SER A 452 12.12 -19.13 24.60
CA SER A 452 12.59 -20.43 24.09
C SER A 452 11.57 -21.04 23.13
N ASP A 453 10.28 -20.94 23.44
CA ASP A 453 9.19 -21.40 22.57
C ASP A 453 9.12 -20.61 21.27
N PHE A 454 9.43 -19.30 21.30
CA PHE A 454 9.69 -18.52 20.08
C PHE A 454 10.73 -19.20 19.19
N LEU A 455 11.88 -19.60 19.74
CA LEU A 455 12.98 -20.18 18.95
C LEU A 455 12.61 -21.53 18.35
N VAL A 456 11.79 -22.32 19.05
CA VAL A 456 11.26 -23.59 18.54
C VAL A 456 10.29 -23.32 17.37
N ALA A 457 9.37 -22.38 17.54
CA ALA A 457 8.40 -22.03 16.50
C ALA A 457 9.09 -21.41 15.26
N GLU A 458 10.11 -20.57 15.47
CA GLU A 458 10.91 -19.96 14.38
C GLU A 458 11.71 -21.01 13.62
N GLU A 459 12.30 -21.99 14.31
CA GLU A 459 12.99 -23.10 13.64
C GLU A 459 12.03 -23.93 12.78
N ALA A 460 10.82 -24.20 13.29
CA ALA A 460 9.78 -24.87 12.51
C ALA A 460 9.35 -24.02 11.30
N PHE A 461 9.20 -22.71 11.47
CA PHE A 461 8.86 -21.79 10.38
C PHE A 461 9.95 -21.74 9.29
N CYS A 462 11.23 -21.74 9.67
CA CYS A 462 12.34 -21.77 8.72
C CYS A 462 12.36 -23.02 7.82
N ARG A 463 11.71 -24.11 8.24
CA ARG A 463 11.58 -25.32 7.41
C ARG A 463 10.56 -25.16 6.28
N ILE A 464 9.57 -24.26 6.45
CA ILE A 464 8.54 -23.99 5.46
C ILE A 464 8.75 -22.67 4.70
N ASP A 465 9.48 -21.72 5.29
CA ASP A 465 9.72 -20.39 4.74
C ASP A 465 11.13 -19.89 5.13
N GLN A 466 12.01 -19.83 4.14
CA GLN A 466 13.42 -19.46 4.31
C GLN A 466 13.67 -17.95 4.11
N THR A 467 12.64 -17.10 4.17
CA THR A 467 12.79 -15.65 3.93
C THR A 467 13.54 -14.91 5.03
N GLY A 468 13.78 -15.54 6.19
CA GLY A 468 14.38 -14.87 7.34
C GLY A 468 13.49 -13.77 7.92
N LEU A 469 12.17 -13.90 7.75
CA LEU A 469 11.17 -12.90 8.16
C LEU A 469 11.29 -12.45 9.62
N PHE A 470 11.73 -13.36 10.50
CA PHE A 470 11.86 -13.14 11.94
C PHE A 470 13.31 -12.95 12.41
N ASN A 471 14.26 -12.79 11.50
CA ASN A 471 15.66 -12.52 11.85
C ASN A 471 15.83 -11.31 12.79
N PRO A 472 15.11 -10.18 12.59
CA PRO A 472 15.24 -9.04 13.50
C PRO A 472 14.83 -9.41 14.94
N GLU A 473 13.68 -10.06 15.13
CA GLU A 473 13.19 -10.52 16.43
C GLU A 473 14.09 -11.59 17.04
N LYS A 474 14.60 -12.51 16.22
CA LYS A 474 15.54 -13.54 16.65
C LYS A 474 16.80 -12.94 17.26
N ILE A 475 17.40 -11.95 16.61
CA ILE A 475 18.59 -11.26 17.14
C ILE A 475 18.28 -10.63 18.50
N GLU A 476 17.16 -9.89 18.62
CA GLU A 476 16.77 -9.25 19.87
C GLU A 476 16.53 -10.27 21.00
N ILE A 477 15.84 -11.37 20.70
CA ILE A 477 15.58 -12.42 21.67
C ILE A 477 16.87 -13.07 22.16
N LEU A 478 17.82 -13.33 21.27
CA LEU A 478 19.09 -13.95 21.66
C LEU A 478 19.90 -13.03 22.58
N GLU A 479 19.90 -11.72 22.34
CA GLU A 479 20.49 -10.74 23.26
C GLU A 479 19.77 -10.75 24.62
N VAL A 480 18.44 -10.73 24.64
CA VAL A 480 17.65 -10.79 25.90
C VAL A 480 17.90 -12.09 26.67
N LEU A 481 17.95 -13.23 25.99
CA LEU A 481 18.22 -14.53 26.61
C LEU A 481 19.64 -14.60 27.17
N GLN A 482 20.61 -13.99 26.50
CA GLN A 482 21.98 -13.86 27.02
C GLN A 482 22.01 -13.00 28.29
N ASP A 483 21.32 -11.86 28.31
CA ASP A 483 21.20 -11.01 29.50
C ASP A 483 20.53 -11.75 30.67
N LEU A 484 19.42 -12.44 30.41
CA LEU A 484 18.73 -13.24 31.43
C LEU A 484 19.62 -14.37 31.98
N ALA A 485 20.41 -15.01 31.12
CA ALA A 485 21.34 -16.07 31.52
C ALA A 485 22.49 -15.52 32.40
N THR A 486 23.00 -14.32 32.09
CA THR A 486 24.06 -13.69 32.90
C THR A 486 23.56 -13.20 34.25
N MET A 487 22.35 -12.63 34.30
CA MET A 487 21.71 -12.22 35.56
C MET A 487 21.52 -13.41 36.51
N LYS A 488 21.08 -14.57 36.00
CA LYS A 488 20.84 -15.76 36.83
C LYS A 488 22.14 -16.46 37.27
N ALA A 489 23.21 -16.37 36.49
CA ALA A 489 24.53 -16.87 36.89
C ALA A 489 25.05 -16.22 38.19
N GLN A 490 24.51 -15.05 38.57
CA GLN A 490 24.79 -14.39 39.85
C GLN A 490 24.00 -14.97 41.04
N TYR A 491 23.02 -15.87 40.82
CA TYR A 491 22.09 -16.39 41.85
C TYR A 491 22.02 -17.93 42.01
N SER A 492 22.91 -18.70 41.36
CA SER A 492 23.15 -20.15 41.55
C SER A 492 22.17 -21.22 40.97
N GLU A 493 22.81 -22.34 40.61
CA GLU A 493 22.42 -23.74 40.32
C GLU A 493 21.02 -24.07 39.77
N ALA A 494 20.91 -24.15 38.43
CA ALA A 494 19.88 -24.98 37.82
C ALA A 494 20.44 -25.68 36.56
N ALA A 495 20.65 -27.00 36.65
CA ALA A 495 21.31 -27.82 35.63
C ALA A 495 20.61 -27.80 34.24
N GLY A 496 19.29 -27.59 34.19
CA GLY A 496 18.55 -27.45 32.92
C GLY A 496 18.96 -26.21 32.10
N TRP A 497 19.50 -25.18 32.76
CA TRP A 497 19.81 -23.88 32.15
C TRP A 497 21.12 -23.89 31.38
N HIS A 498 22.07 -24.76 31.76
CA HIS A 498 23.34 -24.84 31.06
C HIS A 498 23.17 -25.41 29.65
N ALA A 499 22.30 -26.41 29.48
CA ALA A 499 22.01 -27.00 28.18
C ALA A 499 21.32 -26.01 27.22
N GLN A 500 20.30 -25.28 27.70
CA GLN A 500 19.63 -24.24 26.90
C GLN A 500 20.57 -23.08 26.56
N ARG A 501 21.42 -22.66 27.50
CA ARG A 501 22.45 -21.64 27.24
C ARG A 501 23.48 -22.10 26.20
N MET A 502 23.95 -23.35 26.27
CA MET A 502 24.90 -23.89 25.28
C MET A 502 24.25 -23.95 23.89
N LEU A 503 22.99 -24.40 23.81
CA LEU A 503 22.22 -24.40 22.56
C LEU A 503 22.05 -22.97 22.00
N LEU A 504 21.84 -21.98 22.88
CA LEU A 504 21.73 -20.57 22.51
C LEU A 504 23.05 -20.01 21.95
N VAL A 505 24.17 -20.33 22.61
CA VAL A 505 25.51 -19.90 22.20
C VAL A 505 25.90 -20.52 20.86
N GLU A 506 25.62 -21.81 20.64
CA GLU A 506 25.81 -22.47 19.35
C GLU A 506 24.95 -21.83 18.24
N ARG A 507 23.69 -21.47 18.55
CA ARG A 507 22.78 -20.80 17.61
C ARG A 507 23.20 -19.38 17.26
N LEU A 508 23.74 -18.62 18.22
CA LEU A 508 24.30 -17.28 18.00
C LEU A 508 25.54 -17.34 17.10
N ALA A 509 26.45 -18.28 17.37
CA ALA A 509 27.65 -18.48 16.54
C ALA A 509 27.29 -18.82 15.08
N ALA A 510 26.26 -19.66 14.87
CA ALA A 510 25.81 -20.01 13.52
C ALA A 510 25.17 -18.84 12.74
N LEU A 511 24.63 -17.83 13.42
CA LEU A 511 24.08 -16.64 12.78
C LEU A 511 25.19 -15.67 12.32
N ASP A 512 26.26 -15.52 13.10
CA ASP A 512 27.41 -14.68 12.74
C ASP A 512 28.22 -15.27 11.57
N GLU A 513 28.26 -16.60 11.42
CA GLU A 513 28.94 -17.28 10.30
C GLU A 513 28.14 -17.26 8.98
N GLY A 514 26.86 -16.89 9.01
CA GLY A 514 25.96 -16.86 7.85
C GLY A 514 25.81 -15.49 7.17
N VAL A 515 26.58 -14.49 7.57
CA VAL A 515 26.50 -13.09 7.11
C VAL A 515 27.48 -12.76 5.97
#